data_AF-A0AAV4FF63-F1
#
_entry.id   AF-A0AAV4FF63-F1
#
_cell.length_a   1.000
_cell.length_b   1.000
_cell.length_c   1.000
_cell.angle_alpha   90.00
_cell.angle_beta   90.00
_cell.angle_gamma   90.00
#
_symmetry.space_group_name_H-M   'P 1'
#
loop_
_entity.id
_entity.type
_entity.pdbx_description
1 polymer ?
#
loop_
_entity_poly.entity_id
_entity_poly.type
_entity_poly.pdbx_seq_one_letter_code
_entity_poly.pdbx_strand_id
1 'polypeptide(L)'
;MLGSENGHVGVVELLVQRGADVIKADKDGWTPLMLGSENGLVGVVELLVQHGADVNKADKNGWTPLMLGSENGHVNVVEALIEHGASICGTTTDGFTALMLACRNGHVCVAKALLKHNKAIINYTTTTGYTALTFACVTGQLGVVETLISCGADLDRSSTEDLTALMIAISLAEIHALLDRMQEITTQGNRPEHRAPFVLNVNLNQRFEVEKTKYFAHGNITITDRGDDPDTDQSGHDTDSD
;
A
#
# COMPACT_ATOMS: atom_id res chain seq x y z
N MET A 1 13.40 -8.83 -13.27
CA MET A 1 12.79 -7.55 -12.87
C MET A 1 11.85 -7.02 -13.94
N LEU A 2 12.32 -6.39 -15.02
CA LEU A 2 11.44 -5.75 -16.04
C LEU A 2 10.36 -6.66 -16.66
N GLY A 3 10.69 -7.93 -16.95
CA GLY A 3 9.70 -8.88 -17.49
C GLY A 3 8.57 -9.20 -16.50
N SER A 4 8.88 -9.20 -15.19
CA SER A 4 7.92 -9.42 -14.11
C SER A 4 7.13 -8.16 -13.77
N GLU A 5 7.73 -6.97 -13.92
CA GLU A 5 7.04 -5.68 -13.80
C GLU A 5 5.96 -5.54 -14.89
N ASN A 6 6.29 -5.85 -16.15
CA ASN A 6 5.40 -5.63 -17.29
C ASN A 6 4.47 -6.82 -17.61
N GLY A 7 4.46 -7.89 -16.81
CA GLY A 7 3.57 -9.04 -17.02
C GLY A 7 3.89 -9.89 -18.25
N HIS A 8 5.11 -9.83 -18.75
CA HIS A 8 5.54 -10.59 -19.93
C HIS A 8 5.89 -12.03 -19.55
N VAL A 9 4.88 -12.83 -19.16
CA VAL A 9 5.04 -14.21 -18.67
C VAL A 9 5.92 -15.05 -19.60
N GLY A 10 5.69 -15.02 -20.91
CA GLY A 10 6.49 -15.79 -21.87
C GLY A 10 7.94 -15.33 -21.98
N VAL A 11 8.22 -14.03 -21.73
CA VAL A 11 9.60 -13.53 -21.65
C VAL A 11 10.26 -13.99 -20.36
N VAL A 12 9.54 -13.93 -19.23
CA VAL A 12 10.04 -14.44 -17.95
C VAL A 12 10.35 -15.93 -18.08
N GLU A 13 9.43 -16.72 -18.62
CA GLU A 13 9.61 -18.17 -18.85
C GLU A 13 10.81 -18.46 -19.75
N LEU A 14 10.95 -17.75 -20.87
CA LEU A 14 12.11 -17.92 -21.75
C LEU A 14 13.43 -17.59 -21.03
N LEU A 15 13.47 -16.53 -20.22
CA LEU A 15 14.66 -16.14 -19.47
C LEU A 15 15.03 -17.20 -18.42
N VAL A 16 14.03 -17.74 -17.70
CA VAL A 16 14.21 -18.85 -16.76
C VAL A 16 14.81 -20.07 -17.46
N GLN A 17 14.24 -20.47 -18.60
CA GLN A 17 14.72 -21.62 -19.39
C GLN A 17 16.16 -21.44 -19.89
N ARG A 18 16.61 -20.19 -20.08
CA ARG A 18 17.98 -19.86 -20.50
C ARG A 18 18.95 -19.69 -19.32
N GLY A 19 18.52 -20.02 -18.10
CA GLY A 19 19.35 -19.98 -16.90
C GLY A 19 19.53 -18.60 -16.31
N ALA A 20 18.67 -17.63 -16.64
CA ALA A 20 18.67 -16.34 -15.97
C ALA A 20 18.32 -16.53 -14.49
N ASP A 21 19.03 -15.82 -13.61
CA ASP A 21 18.70 -15.76 -12.19
C ASP A 21 17.46 -14.85 -12.00
N VAL A 22 16.29 -15.45 -12.14
CA VAL A 22 14.99 -14.78 -12.04
C VAL A 22 14.46 -14.69 -10.60
N ILE A 23 15.26 -15.08 -9.62
CA ILE A 23 14.92 -14.96 -8.19
C ILE A 23 15.81 -13.93 -7.48
N LYS A 24 16.82 -13.39 -8.17
CA LYS A 24 17.73 -12.39 -7.64
C LYS A 24 17.01 -11.12 -7.20
N ALA A 25 17.27 -10.71 -5.97
CA ALA A 25 16.85 -9.42 -5.44
C ALA A 25 17.76 -8.28 -5.92
N ASP A 26 17.20 -7.08 -6.06
CA ASP A 26 17.99 -5.87 -6.31
C ASP A 26 18.67 -5.35 -5.02
N LYS A 27 19.28 -4.15 -5.11
CA LYS A 27 20.01 -3.55 -4.00
C LYS A 27 19.13 -3.26 -2.78
N ASP A 28 17.82 -3.11 -2.95
CA ASP A 28 16.85 -2.77 -1.91
C ASP A 28 16.06 -3.99 -1.42
N GLY A 29 16.38 -5.17 -1.96
CA GLY A 29 15.76 -6.43 -1.59
C GLY A 29 14.53 -6.76 -2.44
N TRP A 30 14.22 -5.95 -3.46
CA TRP A 30 13.08 -6.21 -4.33
C TRP A 30 13.34 -7.41 -5.22
N THR A 31 12.42 -8.36 -5.20
CA THR A 31 12.48 -9.57 -6.02
C THR A 31 11.52 -9.48 -7.22
N PRO A 32 11.73 -10.28 -8.27
CA PRO A 32 10.76 -10.41 -9.36
C PRO A 32 9.37 -10.85 -8.87
N LEU A 33 9.30 -11.62 -7.79
CA LEU A 33 8.04 -12.06 -7.18
C LEU A 33 7.29 -10.89 -6.53
N MET A 34 8.00 -9.95 -5.91
CA MET A 34 7.42 -8.72 -5.36
C MET A 34 6.80 -7.85 -6.46
N LEU A 35 7.51 -7.63 -7.57
CA LEU A 35 6.99 -6.89 -8.73
C LEU A 35 5.75 -7.56 -9.35
N GLY A 36 5.80 -8.89 -9.52
CA GLY A 36 4.63 -9.64 -10.00
C GLY A 36 3.44 -9.53 -9.05
N SER A 37 3.70 -9.45 -7.74
CA SER A 37 2.64 -9.34 -6.74
C SER A 37 2.04 -7.93 -6.66
N GLU A 38 2.89 -6.91 -6.72
CA GLU A 38 2.50 -5.50 -6.76
C GLU A 38 1.61 -5.19 -7.97
N ASN A 39 1.92 -5.76 -9.13
CA ASN A 39 1.20 -5.51 -10.38
C ASN A 39 0.06 -6.51 -10.66
N GLY A 40 -0.23 -7.43 -9.74
CA GLY A 40 -1.37 -8.35 -9.85
C GLY A 40 -1.20 -9.47 -10.89
N LEU A 41 0.04 -9.80 -11.23
CA LEU A 41 0.40 -10.69 -12.33
C LEU A 41 0.47 -12.15 -11.86
N VAL A 42 -0.69 -12.76 -11.58
CA VAL A 42 -0.78 -14.11 -11.00
C VAL A 42 0.03 -15.17 -11.78
N GLY A 43 0.04 -15.13 -13.11
CA GLY A 43 0.82 -16.07 -13.92
C GLY A 43 2.34 -15.89 -13.77
N VAL A 44 2.82 -14.67 -13.54
CA VAL A 44 4.23 -14.41 -13.22
C VAL A 44 4.54 -14.92 -11.80
N VAL A 45 3.64 -14.66 -10.84
CA VAL A 45 3.78 -15.12 -9.46
C VAL A 45 3.89 -16.65 -9.39
N GLU A 46 2.95 -17.37 -9.99
CA GLU A 46 2.96 -18.84 -10.04
C GLU A 46 4.23 -19.38 -10.69
N LEU A 47 4.62 -18.83 -11.85
CA LEU A 47 5.83 -19.25 -12.56
C LEU A 47 7.09 -19.07 -11.68
N LEU A 48 7.22 -17.93 -11.01
CA LEU A 48 8.38 -17.64 -10.18
C LEU A 48 8.44 -18.56 -8.95
N VAL A 49 7.31 -18.82 -8.31
CA VAL A 49 7.25 -19.73 -7.16
C VAL A 49 7.58 -21.17 -7.57
N GLN A 50 7.09 -21.63 -8.73
CA GLN A 50 7.45 -22.94 -9.30
C GLN A 50 8.96 -23.09 -9.55
N HIS A 51 9.66 -21.99 -9.80
CA HIS A 51 11.11 -21.95 -9.99
C HIS A 51 11.89 -21.58 -8.72
N GLY A 52 11.27 -21.73 -7.54
CA GLY A 52 11.94 -21.64 -6.25
C GLY A 52 12.06 -20.22 -5.70
N ALA A 53 11.27 -19.26 -6.17
CA ALA A 53 11.19 -17.96 -5.52
C ALA A 53 10.67 -18.11 -4.08
N ASP A 54 11.36 -17.47 -3.13
CA ASP A 54 10.94 -17.47 -1.72
C ASP A 54 9.75 -16.52 -1.53
N VAL A 55 8.56 -17.09 -1.32
CA VAL A 55 7.29 -16.38 -1.08
C VAL A 55 7.29 -15.51 0.17
N ASN A 56 8.21 -15.77 1.10
CA ASN A 56 8.35 -15.05 2.36
C ASN A 56 9.53 -14.08 2.37
N LYS A 57 10.27 -13.95 1.25
CA LYS A 57 11.36 -13.01 1.16
C LYS A 57 10.84 -11.60 1.42
N ALA A 58 11.49 -10.90 2.34
CA ALA A 58 11.20 -9.51 2.65
C ALA A 58 12.28 -8.59 2.08
N ASP A 59 11.87 -7.38 1.68
CA ASP A 59 12.77 -6.30 1.30
C ASP A 59 13.43 -5.67 2.55
N LYS A 60 14.24 -4.62 2.38
CA LYS A 60 14.90 -3.93 3.51
C LYS A 60 13.93 -3.32 4.53
N ASN A 61 12.69 -3.02 4.12
CA ASN A 61 11.67 -2.40 4.93
C ASN A 61 10.68 -3.44 5.52
N GLY A 62 10.90 -4.73 5.25
CA GLY A 62 10.07 -5.83 5.74
C GLY A 62 8.86 -6.13 4.84
N TRP A 63 8.78 -5.55 3.65
CA TRP A 63 7.68 -5.82 2.71
C TRP A 63 7.84 -7.18 2.06
N THR A 64 6.76 -7.96 2.07
CA THR A 64 6.68 -9.27 1.42
C THR A 64 5.81 -9.21 0.17
N PRO A 65 5.91 -10.20 -0.74
CA PRO A 65 5.00 -10.31 -1.89
C PRO A 65 3.51 -10.28 -1.49
N LEU A 66 3.16 -10.93 -0.36
CA LEU A 66 1.79 -10.96 0.15
C LEU A 66 1.29 -9.57 0.56
N MET A 67 2.15 -8.76 1.17
CA MET A 67 1.82 -7.38 1.55
C MET A 67 1.58 -6.50 0.34
N LEU A 68 2.43 -6.60 -0.69
CA LEU A 68 2.30 -5.81 -1.93
C LEU A 68 1.03 -6.17 -2.71
N GLY A 69 0.73 -7.47 -2.84
CA GLY A 69 -0.52 -7.92 -3.45
C GLY A 69 -1.75 -7.49 -2.64
N SER A 70 -1.62 -7.43 -1.31
CA SER A 70 -2.71 -6.99 -0.43
C SER A 70 -2.95 -5.50 -0.45
N GLU A 71 -1.87 -4.71 -0.49
CA GLU A 71 -1.91 -3.25 -0.61
C GLU A 71 -2.58 -2.81 -1.91
N ASN A 72 -2.35 -3.52 -3.02
CA ASN A 72 -2.90 -3.19 -4.33
C ASN A 72 -4.21 -3.93 -4.68
N GLY A 73 -4.74 -4.73 -3.74
CA GLY A 73 -6.06 -5.35 -3.90
C GLY A 73 -6.11 -6.56 -4.82
N HIS A 74 -4.96 -7.18 -5.11
CA HIS A 74 -4.85 -8.30 -6.04
C HIS A 74 -5.20 -9.64 -5.37
N VAL A 75 -6.49 -9.89 -5.19
CA VAL A 75 -7.00 -11.08 -4.47
C VAL A 75 -6.47 -12.41 -5.04
N ASN A 76 -6.39 -12.57 -6.35
CA ASN A 76 -5.89 -13.82 -6.96
C ASN A 76 -4.39 -14.04 -6.65
N VAL A 77 -3.59 -12.98 -6.62
CA VAL A 77 -2.18 -13.05 -6.20
C VAL A 77 -2.09 -13.42 -4.72
N VAL A 78 -2.90 -12.78 -3.87
CA VAL A 78 -2.94 -13.04 -2.42
C VAL A 78 -3.30 -14.51 -2.15
N GLU A 79 -4.34 -15.03 -2.79
CA GLU A 79 -4.72 -16.44 -2.67
C GLU A 79 -3.61 -17.37 -3.14
N ALA A 80 -3.04 -17.14 -4.33
CA ALA A 80 -1.93 -17.94 -4.85
C ALA A 80 -0.72 -17.95 -3.90
N LEU A 81 -0.33 -16.80 -3.35
CA LEU A 81 0.78 -16.72 -2.40
C LEU A 81 0.49 -17.49 -1.10
N ILE A 82 -0.72 -17.41 -0.56
CA ILE A 82 -1.13 -18.16 0.64
C ILE A 82 -1.10 -19.67 0.36
N GLU A 83 -1.60 -20.10 -0.79
CA GLU A 83 -1.57 -21.52 -1.20
C GLU A 83 -0.14 -22.06 -1.31
N HIS A 84 0.82 -21.21 -1.67
CA HIS A 84 2.24 -21.55 -1.71
C HIS A 84 2.99 -21.29 -0.38
N GLY A 85 2.27 -21.03 0.72
CA GLY A 85 2.86 -20.97 2.07
C GLY A 85 3.37 -19.60 2.49
N ALA A 86 2.86 -18.51 1.89
CA ALA A 86 3.15 -17.17 2.39
C ALA A 86 2.64 -16.97 3.83
N SER A 87 3.49 -16.38 4.67
CA SER A 87 3.19 -16.05 6.05
C SER A 87 2.22 -14.87 6.11
N ILE A 88 1.02 -15.13 6.64
CA ILE A 88 -0.04 -14.12 6.79
C ILE A 88 0.24 -13.16 7.96
N CYS A 89 1.03 -13.60 8.94
CA CYS A 89 1.33 -12.82 10.15
C CYS A 89 2.59 -11.96 10.05
N GLY A 90 3.29 -11.97 8.92
CA GLY A 90 4.45 -11.10 8.71
C GLY A 90 4.09 -9.62 8.85
N THR A 91 5.04 -8.82 9.32
CA THR A 91 4.90 -7.37 9.48
C THR A 91 6.04 -6.62 8.84
N THR A 92 5.78 -5.43 8.30
CA THR A 92 6.83 -4.47 7.91
C THR A 92 7.58 -3.97 9.15
N THR A 93 8.65 -3.20 8.94
CA THR A 93 9.41 -2.52 10.01
C THR A 93 8.53 -1.59 10.86
N ASP A 94 7.50 -0.98 10.27
CA ASP A 94 6.52 -0.14 10.99
C ASP A 94 5.39 -0.95 11.66
N GLY A 95 5.41 -2.28 11.51
CA GLY A 95 4.42 -3.19 12.09
C GLY A 95 3.16 -3.37 11.25
N PHE A 96 3.15 -2.98 9.96
CA PHE A 96 1.99 -3.21 9.09
C PHE A 96 1.88 -4.67 8.67
N THR A 97 0.70 -5.25 8.83
CA THR A 97 0.35 -6.58 8.28
C THR A 97 -0.30 -6.43 6.90
N ALA A 98 -0.32 -7.52 6.12
CA ALA A 98 -1.07 -7.59 4.87
C ALA A 98 -2.56 -7.19 5.03
N LEU A 99 -3.19 -7.56 6.16
CA LEU A 99 -4.58 -7.18 6.44
C LEU A 99 -4.72 -5.67 6.66
N MET A 100 -3.82 -5.04 7.41
CA MET A 100 -3.85 -3.59 7.64
C MET A 100 -3.74 -2.80 6.33
N LEU A 101 -2.86 -3.24 5.43
CA LEU A 101 -2.67 -2.61 4.11
C LEU A 101 -3.92 -2.74 3.24
N ALA A 102 -4.50 -3.94 3.16
CA ALA A 102 -5.77 -4.17 2.46
C ALA A 102 -6.90 -3.30 3.04
N CYS A 103 -6.97 -3.18 4.36
CA CYS A 103 -8.01 -2.41 5.04
C CYS A 103 -7.85 -0.91 4.82
N ARG A 104 -6.62 -0.38 4.86
CA ARG A 104 -6.31 1.02 4.57
C ARG A 104 -6.75 1.42 3.16
N ASN A 105 -6.54 0.54 2.18
CA ASN A 105 -6.84 0.84 0.77
C ASN A 105 -8.24 0.35 0.33
N GLY A 106 -9.08 -0.15 1.24
CA GLY A 106 -10.47 -0.49 0.95
C GLY A 106 -10.67 -1.84 0.24
N HIS A 107 -9.68 -2.72 0.24
CA HIS A 107 -9.72 -3.99 -0.49
C HIS A 107 -10.48 -5.08 0.28
N VAL A 108 -11.81 -4.99 0.26
CA VAL A 108 -12.72 -5.91 0.97
C VAL A 108 -12.47 -7.38 0.61
N CYS A 109 -12.28 -7.70 -0.68
CA CYS A 109 -12.07 -9.08 -1.12
C CYS A 109 -10.77 -9.67 -0.55
N VAL A 110 -9.68 -8.88 -0.56
CA VAL A 110 -8.40 -9.27 0.05
C VAL A 110 -8.54 -9.45 1.57
N ALA A 111 -9.19 -8.50 2.26
CA ALA A 111 -9.41 -8.59 3.70
C ALA A 111 -10.18 -9.88 4.06
N LYS A 112 -11.22 -10.21 3.31
CA LYS A 112 -11.97 -11.47 3.47
C LYS A 112 -11.09 -12.70 3.23
N ALA A 113 -10.27 -12.70 2.17
CA ALA A 113 -9.36 -13.81 1.88
C ALA A 113 -8.37 -14.03 3.03
N LEU A 114 -7.69 -12.98 3.50
CA LEU A 114 -6.74 -13.06 4.61
C LEU A 114 -7.40 -13.58 5.90
N LEU A 115 -8.59 -13.06 6.25
CA LEU A 115 -9.33 -13.48 7.45
C LEU A 115 -9.88 -14.90 7.35
N LYS A 116 -10.21 -15.38 6.14
CA LYS A 116 -10.60 -16.77 5.91
C LYS A 116 -9.45 -17.73 6.26
N HIS A 117 -8.22 -17.37 5.90
CA HIS A 117 -7.04 -18.21 6.15
C HIS A 117 -6.45 -18.04 7.55
N ASN A 118 -6.52 -16.85 8.14
CA ASN A 118 -6.07 -16.62 9.50
C ASN A 118 -6.84 -15.50 10.20
N LYS A 119 -7.80 -15.87 11.06
CA LYS A 119 -8.59 -14.90 11.83
C LYS A 119 -7.81 -14.22 12.95
N ALA A 120 -6.71 -14.80 13.44
CA ALA A 120 -5.99 -14.27 14.60
C ALA A 120 -5.31 -12.92 14.33
N ILE A 121 -5.07 -12.58 13.06
CA ILE A 121 -4.42 -11.32 12.66
C ILE A 121 -5.33 -10.09 12.83
N ILE A 122 -6.64 -10.28 13.02
CA ILE A 122 -7.63 -9.19 12.98
C ILE A 122 -7.36 -8.07 14.00
N ASN A 123 -6.79 -8.43 15.15
CA ASN A 123 -6.48 -7.51 16.25
C ASN A 123 -4.97 -7.28 16.44
N TYR A 124 -4.16 -7.62 15.44
CA TYR A 124 -2.73 -7.25 15.48
C TYR A 124 -2.61 -5.73 15.46
N THR A 125 -1.53 -5.24 16.06
CA THR A 125 -1.27 -3.80 16.19
C THR A 125 0.07 -3.43 15.57
N THR A 126 0.14 -2.26 14.96
CA THR A 126 1.41 -1.62 14.59
C THR A 126 2.24 -1.29 15.82
N THR A 127 3.46 -0.79 15.61
CA THR A 127 4.32 -0.25 16.68
C THR A 127 3.67 0.88 17.49
N THR A 128 2.73 1.60 16.89
CA THR A 128 1.96 2.69 17.51
C THR A 128 0.61 2.25 18.09
N GLY A 129 0.25 0.97 17.99
CA GLY A 129 -0.99 0.41 18.55
C GLY A 129 -2.20 0.42 17.62
N TYR A 130 -2.05 0.79 16.34
CA TYR A 130 -3.16 0.82 15.39
C TYR A 130 -3.49 -0.58 14.85
N THR A 131 -4.78 -0.89 14.69
CA THR A 131 -5.30 -2.16 14.15
C THR A 131 -5.77 -1.99 12.70
N ALA A 132 -6.12 -3.10 12.04
CA ALA A 132 -6.76 -3.06 10.73
C ALA A 132 -8.08 -2.24 10.75
N LEU A 133 -8.83 -2.30 11.86
CA LEU A 133 -10.06 -1.54 12.04
C LEU A 133 -9.79 -0.04 12.13
N THR A 134 -8.77 0.38 12.88
CA THR A 134 -8.42 1.81 12.95
C THR A 134 -8.03 2.35 11.57
N PHE A 135 -7.28 1.60 10.76
CA PHE A 135 -6.94 2.04 9.40
C PHE A 135 -8.16 2.14 8.48
N ALA A 136 -9.09 1.18 8.56
CA ALA A 136 -10.33 1.24 7.79
C ALA A 136 -11.19 2.46 8.18
N CYS A 137 -11.23 2.81 9.47
CA CYS A 137 -11.91 4.01 9.96
C CYS A 137 -11.22 5.31 9.52
N VAL A 138 -9.89 5.41 9.62
CA VAL A 138 -9.11 6.58 9.17
C VAL A 138 -9.36 6.90 7.70
N THR A 139 -9.50 5.85 6.88
CA THR A 139 -9.63 5.96 5.43
C THR A 139 -11.08 5.97 4.94
N GLY A 140 -12.05 5.85 5.85
CA GLY A 140 -13.48 5.89 5.53
C GLY A 140 -13.99 4.66 4.77
N GLN A 141 -13.30 3.52 4.87
CA GLN A 141 -13.59 2.31 4.10
C GLN A 141 -14.73 1.51 4.72
N LEU A 142 -15.97 1.98 4.57
CA LEU A 142 -17.15 1.44 5.25
C LEU A 142 -17.34 -0.08 5.03
N GLY A 143 -17.21 -0.56 3.80
CA GLY A 143 -17.36 -2.00 3.50
C GLY A 143 -16.30 -2.88 4.18
N VAL A 144 -15.10 -2.34 4.41
CA VAL A 144 -14.06 -3.02 5.18
C VAL A 144 -14.40 -3.00 6.67
N VAL A 145 -14.85 -1.85 7.20
CA VAL A 145 -15.27 -1.72 8.61
C VAL A 145 -16.36 -2.75 8.93
N GLU A 146 -17.40 -2.85 8.11
CA GLU A 146 -18.46 -3.86 8.28
C GLU A 146 -17.91 -5.28 8.27
N THR A 147 -16.99 -5.57 7.34
CA THR A 147 -16.33 -6.88 7.24
C THR A 147 -15.56 -7.21 8.53
N LEU A 148 -14.75 -6.28 9.04
CA LEU A 148 -13.95 -6.47 10.25
C LEU A 148 -14.83 -6.65 11.50
N ILE A 149 -15.88 -5.85 11.66
CA ILE A 149 -16.83 -5.98 12.76
C ILE A 149 -17.52 -7.35 12.71
N SER A 150 -18.00 -7.77 11.52
CA SER A 150 -18.64 -9.08 11.36
C SER A 150 -17.69 -10.26 11.63
N CYS A 151 -16.37 -10.05 11.50
CA CYS A 151 -15.34 -11.04 11.79
C CYS A 151 -14.85 -10.99 13.26
N GLY A 152 -15.38 -10.09 14.09
CA GLY A 152 -15.05 -9.98 15.51
C GLY A 152 -13.83 -9.11 15.83
N ALA A 153 -13.62 -8.04 15.06
CA ALA A 153 -12.61 -7.04 15.41
C ALA A 153 -12.93 -6.38 16.77
N ASP A 154 -11.89 -6.18 17.58
CA ASP A 154 -12.00 -5.50 18.87
C ASP A 154 -12.23 -3.99 18.65
N LEU A 155 -13.37 -3.50 19.14
CA LEU A 155 -13.80 -2.10 19.01
C LEU A 155 -13.15 -1.18 20.03
N ASP A 156 -12.74 -1.74 21.17
CA ASP A 156 -12.27 -0.98 22.33
C ASP A 156 -10.74 -0.89 22.36
N ARG A 157 -10.06 -1.54 21.41
CA ARG A 157 -8.60 -1.47 21.28
C ARG A 157 -8.17 -0.04 20.98
N SER A 158 -7.40 0.55 21.90
CA SER A 158 -6.81 1.87 21.74
C SER A 158 -5.36 1.80 21.25
N SER A 159 -4.95 2.82 20.52
CA SER A 159 -3.55 3.05 20.18
C SER A 159 -2.74 3.49 21.41
N THR A 160 -1.43 3.67 21.22
CA THR A 160 -0.55 4.27 22.25
C THR A 160 -0.90 5.72 22.60
N GLU A 161 -1.78 6.37 21.82
CA GLU A 161 -2.32 7.70 22.06
C GLU A 161 -3.75 7.66 22.64
N ASP A 162 -4.19 6.50 23.15
CA ASP A 162 -5.53 6.25 23.70
C ASP A 162 -6.68 6.48 22.68
N LEU A 163 -6.38 6.40 21.38
CA LEU A 163 -7.39 6.55 20.31
C LEU A 163 -8.00 5.20 19.96
N THR A 164 -9.32 5.06 20.13
CA THR A 164 -10.09 3.92 19.62
C THR A 164 -10.54 4.14 18.17
N ALA A 165 -10.94 3.07 17.49
CA ALA A 165 -11.51 3.15 16.14
C ALA A 165 -12.75 4.07 16.08
N LEU A 166 -13.59 4.05 17.13
CA LEU A 166 -14.77 4.90 17.23
C LEU A 166 -14.40 6.38 17.37
N MET A 167 -13.42 6.70 18.22
CA MET A 167 -12.95 8.09 18.41
C MET A 167 -12.44 8.68 17.09
N ILE A 168 -11.67 7.90 16.34
CA ILE A 168 -11.17 8.29 15.01
C ILE A 168 -12.32 8.51 14.03
N ALA A 169 -13.27 7.58 13.97
CA ALA A 169 -14.42 7.68 13.05
C ALA A 169 -15.30 8.92 13.33
N ILE A 170 -15.56 9.22 14.61
CA ILE A 170 -16.34 10.41 15.02
C ILE A 170 -15.61 11.69 14.65
N SER A 171 -14.31 11.76 14.97
CA SER A 171 -13.47 12.94 14.67
C SER A 171 -13.53 13.27 13.17
N LEU A 172 -13.44 12.25 12.31
CA LEU A 172 -13.52 12.44 10.86
C LEU A 172 -14.93 12.81 10.37
N ALA A 173 -15.99 12.25 10.96
CA ALA A 173 -17.36 12.60 10.61
C ALA A 173 -17.68 14.06 10.95
N GLU A 174 -17.22 14.54 12.10
CA GLU A 174 -17.35 15.94 12.52
C GLU A 174 -16.57 16.88 11.60
N ILE A 175 -15.35 16.49 11.18
CA ILE A 175 -14.56 17.26 10.21
C ILE A 175 -15.26 17.34 8.85
N HIS A 176 -15.81 16.23 8.32
CA HIS A 176 -16.56 16.25 7.06
C HIS A 176 -17.80 17.14 7.16
N ALA A 177 -18.58 17.02 8.25
CA ALA A 177 -19.74 17.88 8.48
C ALA A 177 -19.34 19.38 8.59
N LEU A 178 -18.18 19.69 9.16
CA LEU A 178 -17.64 21.05 9.18
C LEU A 178 -17.22 21.52 7.79
N LEU A 179 -16.56 20.68 6.99
CA LEU A 179 -16.18 21.01 5.61
C LEU A 179 -17.39 21.25 4.71
N ASP A 180 -18.43 20.42 4.80
CA ASP A 180 -19.67 20.60 4.03
C ASP A 180 -20.35 21.93 4.39
N ARG A 181 -20.46 22.23 5.69
CA ARG A 181 -20.98 23.53 6.18
C ARG A 181 -20.09 24.69 5.76
N MET A 182 -18.77 24.51 5.69
CA MET A 182 -17.85 25.52 5.18
C MET A 182 -17.99 25.72 3.67
N GLN A 183 -18.24 24.67 2.88
CA GLN A 183 -18.52 24.76 1.45
C GLN A 183 -19.82 25.51 1.17
N GLU A 184 -20.88 25.24 1.94
CA GLU A 184 -22.14 26.00 1.90
C GLU A 184 -21.93 27.50 2.22
N ILE A 185 -21.10 27.81 3.23
CA ILE A 185 -20.75 29.19 3.57
C ILE A 185 -19.94 29.84 2.44
N THR A 186 -18.99 29.14 1.81
CA THR A 186 -18.20 29.70 0.71
C THR A 186 -18.98 29.88 -0.60
N THR A 187 -19.98 29.03 -0.88
CA THR A 187 -20.89 29.19 -2.02
C THR A 187 -21.87 30.34 -1.82
N GLN A 188 -22.29 30.62 -0.58
CA GLN A 188 -23.01 31.87 -0.25
C GLN A 188 -22.08 33.10 -0.14
N GLY A 189 -20.80 32.88 0.17
CA GLY A 189 -19.77 33.88 0.42
C GLY A 189 -19.07 34.44 -0.82
N ASN A 190 -19.48 34.07 -2.04
CA ASN A 190 -18.94 34.65 -3.29
C ASN A 190 -19.45 36.09 -3.57
N ARG A 191 -19.89 36.79 -2.52
CA ARG A 191 -20.06 38.25 -2.52
C ARG A 191 -18.72 38.89 -2.09
N PRO A 192 -18.26 39.95 -2.78
CA PRO A 192 -16.90 40.47 -2.65
C PRO A 192 -16.50 40.98 -1.25
N GLU A 193 -17.44 41.13 -0.31
CA GLU A 193 -17.20 41.54 1.07
C GLU A 193 -16.60 40.48 2.02
N HIS A 194 -16.59 39.18 1.69
CA HIS A 194 -16.20 38.11 2.62
C HIS A 194 -14.84 37.46 2.30
N ARG A 195 -13.75 38.24 2.36
CA ARG A 195 -12.35 37.75 2.13
C ARG A 195 -11.71 37.02 3.33
N ALA A 196 -12.20 37.22 4.56
CA ALA A 196 -11.67 36.57 5.77
C ALA A 196 -11.80 35.02 5.84
N PRO A 197 -12.88 34.38 5.33
CA PRO A 197 -13.04 32.92 5.31
C PRO A 197 -11.97 32.18 4.52
N PHE A 198 -11.35 32.83 3.52
CA PHE A 198 -10.34 32.19 2.66
C PHE A 198 -9.05 31.85 3.43
N VAL A 199 -8.65 32.68 4.41
CA VAL A 199 -7.42 32.47 5.20
C VAL A 199 -7.59 31.38 6.27
N LEU A 200 -8.80 31.23 6.82
CA LEU A 200 -9.12 30.14 7.75
C LEU A 200 -9.20 28.79 7.02
N ASN A 201 -9.73 28.79 5.79
CA ASN A 201 -9.82 27.63 4.90
C ASN A 201 -8.43 27.03 4.59
N VAL A 202 -7.46 27.87 4.23
CA VAL A 202 -6.08 27.41 3.96
C VAL A 202 -5.43 26.79 5.21
N ASN A 203 -5.67 27.35 6.40
CA ASN A 203 -5.08 26.83 7.64
C ASN A 203 -5.66 25.47 8.08
N LEU A 204 -6.97 25.26 7.93
CA LEU A 204 -7.62 23.98 8.27
C LEU A 204 -7.29 22.89 7.25
N ASN A 205 -7.27 23.21 5.96
CA ASN A 205 -6.79 22.28 4.93
C ASN A 205 -5.30 21.97 5.10
N GLN A 206 -4.46 22.94 5.46
CA GLN A 206 -3.05 22.66 5.78
C GLN A 206 -2.93 21.79 7.04
N ARG A 207 -3.73 22.03 8.09
CA ARG A 207 -3.73 21.16 9.28
C ARG A 207 -4.20 19.74 8.96
N PHE A 208 -5.23 19.61 8.13
CA PHE A 208 -5.74 18.33 7.64
C PHE A 208 -4.72 17.61 6.77
N GLU A 209 -4.06 18.31 5.84
CA GLU A 209 -2.99 17.73 5.02
C GLU A 209 -1.75 17.39 5.85
N VAL A 210 -1.46 18.14 6.93
CA VAL A 210 -0.39 17.84 7.89
C VAL A 210 -0.73 16.64 8.78
N GLU A 211 -1.99 16.50 9.23
CA GLU A 211 -2.43 15.31 9.98
C GLU A 211 -2.51 14.09 9.07
N LYS A 212 -3.08 14.22 7.86
CA LYS A 212 -2.96 13.22 6.80
C LYS A 212 -1.50 12.84 6.62
N THR A 213 -0.59 13.77 6.31
CA THR A 213 0.82 13.40 6.15
C THR A 213 1.41 12.78 7.42
N LYS A 214 1.04 13.16 8.64
CA LYS A 214 1.46 12.42 9.84
C LYS A 214 1.02 10.96 9.85
N TYR A 215 -0.20 10.66 9.41
CA TYR A 215 -0.75 9.30 9.31
C TYR A 215 -0.37 8.55 8.00
N PHE A 216 0.02 9.28 6.94
CA PHE A 216 0.28 8.76 5.59
C PHE A 216 1.77 8.88 5.15
N ALA A 217 2.64 9.59 5.86
CA ALA A 217 4.03 9.90 5.45
C ALA A 217 5.01 8.72 5.51
N HIS A 218 4.64 7.59 6.10
CA HIS A 218 5.54 6.42 6.16
C HIS A 218 5.33 5.43 5.00
N GLY A 219 4.53 5.76 3.98
CA GLY A 219 4.21 4.82 2.89
C GLY A 219 4.28 5.37 1.46
N ASN A 220 4.63 6.65 1.24
CA ASN A 220 4.88 7.12 -0.11
C ASN A 220 6.27 6.69 -0.56
N ILE A 221 6.40 5.46 -1.06
CA ILE A 221 7.37 5.20 -2.12
C ILE A 221 6.77 5.84 -3.37
N THR A 222 6.91 7.16 -3.46
CA THR A 222 6.95 7.79 -4.77
C THR A 222 8.14 7.20 -5.47
N ILE A 223 7.93 6.61 -6.65
CA ILE A 223 8.95 6.41 -7.66
C ILE A 223 9.62 7.77 -7.85
N THR A 224 10.72 8.01 -7.14
CA THR A 224 11.53 9.22 -7.31
C THR A 224 12.72 8.79 -8.15
N ASP A 225 12.82 9.44 -9.30
CA ASP A 225 13.97 9.43 -10.20
C ASP A 225 14.56 8.06 -10.52
N ARG A 226 14.03 7.45 -11.58
CA ARG A 226 14.91 6.71 -12.50
C ARG A 226 15.91 7.74 -13.03
N GLY A 227 17.15 7.67 -12.54
CA GLY A 227 18.22 8.55 -12.93
C GLY A 227 18.35 8.62 -14.46
N ASP A 228 18.06 9.81 -14.98
CA ASP A 228 18.83 10.34 -16.10
C ASP A 228 20.27 10.44 -15.59
N ASP A 229 21.12 9.49 -15.98
CA ASP A 229 22.57 9.62 -15.90
C ASP A 229 22.98 10.63 -16.99
N PRO A 230 23.47 11.83 -16.65
CA PRO A 230 23.90 12.79 -17.64
C PRO A 230 25.40 12.59 -17.88
N ASP A 231 25.81 11.45 -18.42
CA ASP A 231 27.20 11.22 -18.85
C ASP A 231 27.29 10.07 -19.87
N THR A 232 26.78 10.31 -21.09
CA THR A 232 27.37 9.69 -22.29
C THR A 232 28.03 10.77 -23.12
N ASP A 233 29.21 11.18 -22.66
CA ASP A 233 30.20 11.86 -23.47
C ASP A 233 30.73 10.84 -24.49
N GLN A 234 30.14 10.82 -25.69
CA GLN A 234 30.76 10.21 -26.87
C GLN A 234 31.29 11.32 -27.77
N SER A 235 32.42 11.89 -27.36
CA SER A 235 33.33 12.55 -28.26
C SER A 235 34.05 11.52 -29.13
N GLY A 236 33.75 11.55 -30.43
CA GLY A 236 34.71 11.34 -31.53
C GLY A 236 35.41 9.97 -31.64
N HIS A 237 35.00 9.19 -32.64
CA HIS A 237 36.02 8.70 -33.56
C HIS A 237 35.50 8.71 -35.00
N ASP A 238 36.06 9.62 -35.77
CA ASP A 238 35.91 9.76 -37.21
C ASP A 238 36.31 8.48 -37.93
N THR A 239 35.46 8.03 -38.86
CA THR A 239 35.88 7.17 -39.96
C THR A 239 35.77 7.98 -41.24
N ASP A 240 36.86 8.68 -41.58
CA ASP A 240 37.08 9.17 -42.93
C ASP A 240 37.56 8.02 -43.83
N SER A 241 36.76 7.81 -44.86
CA SER A 241 37.08 7.46 -46.25
C SER A 241 38.57 7.50 -46.64
N ASP A 242 39.11 6.35 -47.06
CA ASP A 242 39.61 6.06 -48.43
C ASP A 242 40.30 4.69 -48.50
#